data_AF-A0A0B1S3S4-F1
#
_entry.id   AF-A0A0B1S3S4-F1
#
_cell.length_a   1.000
_cell.length_b   1.000
_cell.length_c   1.000
_cell.angle_alpha   90.00
_cell.angle_beta   90.00
_cell.angle_gamma   90.00
#
_symmetry.space_group_name_H-M   'P 1'
#
loop_
_entity.id
_entity.type
_entity.pdbx_description
1 polymer ?
#
loop_
_entity_poly.entity_id
_entity_poly.type
_entity_poly.pdbx_seq_one_letter_code
_entity_poly.pdbx_strand_id
1 'polypeptide(L)' 'ASKVFGQYLVLDRDERAFTGWLQGNAGVLAYHANAAYHCLNTWAGQNL' A
#
# COMPACT_ATOMS: atom_id res chain seq x y z
N ALA A 1 3.09 -2.89 11.22
CA ALA A 1 3.66 -2.23 10.02
C ALA A 1 4.25 -3.23 9.02
N SER A 2 5.07 -4.20 9.45
CA SER A 2 5.77 -5.16 8.56
C SER A 2 4.89 -5.96 7.59
N LYS A 3 3.68 -6.38 8.00
CA LYS A 3 2.77 -7.15 7.12
C LYS A 3 2.18 -6.33 5.96
N VAL A 4 1.87 -5.04 6.18
CA VAL A 4 1.30 -4.17 5.15
C VAL A 4 2.38 -3.80 4.12
N PHE A 5 3.59 -3.50 4.60
CA PHE A 5 4.70 -3.24 3.70
C PHE A 5 5.12 -4.50 2.91
N GLY A 6 5.10 -5.68 3.54
CA GLY A 6 5.30 -6.93 2.83
C GLY A 6 4.27 -7.15 1.73
N GLN A 7 2.99 -6.88 2.00
CA GLN A 7 1.94 -6.99 0.99
C GLN A 7 2.13 -6.00 -0.17
N TYR A 8 2.52 -4.75 0.13
CA TYR A 8 2.88 -3.76 -0.88
C TYR A 8 3.99 -4.26 -1.83
N LEU A 9 5.01 -4.93 -1.28
CA LEU A 9 6.09 -5.52 -2.10
C LEU A 9 5.62 -6.74 -2.91
N VAL A 10 4.77 -7.61 -2.34
CA VAL A 10 4.22 -8.79 -3.05
C VAL A 10 3.36 -8.38 -4.25
N LEU A 11 2.65 -7.26 -4.14
CA LEU A 11 1.84 -6.70 -5.24
C LEU A 11 2.67 -5.88 -6.24
N ASP A 12 3.99 -6.06 -6.26
CA ASP A 12 4.93 -5.36 -7.13
C ASP A 12 4.78 -3.84 -7.11
N ARG A 13 4.41 -3.30 -5.93
CA ARG A 13 4.17 -1.86 -5.74
C ARG A 13 3.06 -1.31 -6.63
N ASP A 14 2.18 -2.15 -7.18
CA ASP A 14 1.06 -1.70 -8.00
C ASP A 14 0.02 -0.97 -7.15
N GLU A 15 -0.24 0.29 -7.50
CA GLU A 15 -1.14 1.18 -6.76
C GLU A 15 -2.56 0.64 -6.69
N ARG A 16 -3.11 0.16 -7.81
CA ARG A 16 -4.50 -0.29 -7.89
C ARG A 16 -4.69 -1.59 -7.13
N ALA A 17 -3.76 -2.52 -7.27
CA ALA A 17 -3.77 -3.79 -6.58
C ALA A 17 -3.64 -3.58 -5.06
N PHE A 18 -2.70 -2.74 -4.61
CA PHE A 18 -2.49 -2.49 -3.18
C PHE A 18 -3.66 -1.73 -2.55
N THR A 19 -4.13 -0.66 -3.18
CA THR A 19 -5.24 0.13 -2.65
C THR A 19 -6.55 -0.66 -2.68
N GLY A 20 -6.79 -1.47 -3.71
CA GLY A 20 -7.92 -2.39 -3.79
C GLY A 20 -7.85 -3.47 -2.70
N TRP A 21 -6.68 -4.07 -2.48
CA TRP A 21 -6.46 -5.02 -1.39
C TRP A 21 -6.72 -4.37 -0.02
N LEU A 22 -6.22 -3.16 0.23
CA LEU A 22 -6.38 -2.50 1.52
C LEU A 22 -7.84 -2.15 1.80
N GLN A 23 -8.57 -1.69 0.78
CA GLN A 23 -10.01 -1.45 0.86
C GLN A 23 -10.78 -2.74 1.14
N GLY A 24 -10.50 -3.82 0.39
CA GLY A 24 -11.21 -5.09 0.54
C GLY A 24 -10.89 -5.86 1.83
N ASN A 25 -9.65 -5.81 2.31
CA ASN A 25 -9.20 -6.59 3.46
C ASN A 25 -9.39 -5.86 4.79
N ALA A 26 -9.30 -4.53 4.80
CA ALA A 26 -9.38 -3.73 6.03
C ALA A 26 -10.56 -2.74 6.04
N GLY A 27 -11.41 -2.72 5.01
CA GLY A 27 -12.58 -1.84 4.93
C GLY A 27 -12.22 -0.36 4.88
N VAL A 28 -10.98 -0.05 4.50
CA VAL A 28 -10.45 1.32 4.51
C VAL A 28 -11.09 2.11 3.36
N LEU A 29 -11.36 3.40 3.56
CA LEU A 29 -11.84 4.26 2.47
C LEU A 29 -10.71 4.53 1.45
N ALA A 30 -11.09 4.73 0.19
CA ALA A 30 -10.15 4.97 -0.91
C ALA A 30 -9.12 6.08 -0.60
N TYR A 31 -9.56 7.18 0.03
CA TYR A 31 -8.67 8.28 0.44
C TYR A 31 -7.52 7.81 1.34
N HIS A 32 -7.83 7.02 2.38
CA HIS A 32 -6.83 6.50 3.31
C HIS A 32 -5.95 5.42 2.66
N ALA A 33 -6.51 4.61 1.76
CA ALA A 33 -5.74 3.62 1.01
C ALA A 33 -4.71 4.26 0.08
N ASN A 34 -5.10 5.31 -0.65
CA ASN A 34 -4.19 6.08 -1.49
C ASN A 34 -3.10 6.77 -0.65
N ALA A 35 -3.47 7.39 0.48
CA ALA A 35 -2.50 8.01 1.38
C ALA A 35 -1.47 6.99 1.92
N ALA A 36 -1.92 5.79 2.29
CA ALA A 36 -1.05 4.71 2.74
C ALA A 36 -0.10 4.24 1.62
N TYR A 37 -0.62 4.06 0.40
CA TYR A 37 0.19 3.70 -0.77
C TYR A 37 1.28 4.74 -1.03
N HIS A 38 0.93 6.02 -1.10
CA HIS A 38 1.91 7.08 -1.38
C HIS A 38 3.00 7.14 -0.30
N CYS A 39 2.64 7.00 0.97
CA CYS A 39 3.61 6.95 2.07
C CYS A 39 4.60 5.79 1.90
N LEU A 40 4.10 4.58 1.61
CA LEU A 40 4.96 3.40 1.40
C LEU A 40 5.80 3.53 0.14
N ASN A 41 5.26 4.11 -0.93
CA ASN A 41 5.96 4.30 -2.19
C ASN A 41 7.09 5.34 -2.08
N THR A 42 6.85 6.45 -1.37
CA THR A 42 7.89 7.43 -1.05
C THR A 42 8.99 6.81 -0.20
N TRP A 43 8.63 6.05 0.84
CA TRP A 43 9.61 5.40 1.69
C TRP A 43 10.43 4.36 0.90
N ALA A 44 9.78 3.53 0.09
CA ALA A 44 10.43 2.54 -0.75
C ALA A 44 11.40 3.17 -1.75
N GLY A 45 11.02 4.27 -2.41
CA GLY A 45 11.92 4.98 -3.33
C GLY A 45 13.15 5.62 -2.67
N GLN A 46 13.14 5.81 -1.34
CA GLN A 46 14.25 6.39 -0.58
C GLN A 46 15.12 5.35 0.15
N ASN A 47 14.58 4.16 0.43
CA ASN A 47 15.19 3.19 1.35
C ASN A 47 15.35 1.78 0.75
N LEU A 48 14.90 1.54 -0.49
CA LEU A 48 15.12 0.31 -1.27
C LEU A 48 15.85 0.65 -2.58
#